data_AF-A0A343TJ25-F1
#
_entry.id   AF-A0A343TJ25-F1
#
_cell.length_a   1.000
_cell.length_b   1.000
_cell.length_c   1.000
_cell.angle_alpha   90.00
_cell.angle_beta   90.00
_cell.angle_gamma   90.00
#
_symmetry.space_group_name_H-M   'P 1'
#
loop_
_entity.id
_entity.type
_entity.pdbx_description
1 polymer ?
#
loop_
_entity_poly.entity_id
_entity_poly.type
_entity_poly.pdbx_seq_one_letter_code
_entity_poly.pdbx_strand_id
1 'polypeptide(L)' 'MCVGTSAGKYQQTTPELENEHLDGISFNDTTSLMPWALYTIPPGTIMNGKTKGELTEGGRRLVKKSLISLIP' A
#
# COMPACT_ATOMS: atom_id res chain seq x y z
N MET A 1 3.50 -1.96 -11.50
CA MET A 1 2.67 -3.18 -11.50
C MET A 1 1.89 -3.15 -10.20
N CYS A 2 0.60 -2.79 -10.25
CA CYS A 2 -0.26 -2.81 -9.07
C CYS A 2 -0.89 -4.20 -9.00
N VAL A 3 -0.66 -4.93 -7.91
CA VAL A 3 -1.32 -6.22 -7.68
C VAL A 3 -2.73 -5.92 -7.20
N GLY A 4 -3.64 -5.70 -8.17
CA GLY A 4 -5.06 -5.50 -7.90
C GLY A 4 -5.75 -6.82 -7.58
N THR A 5 -6.78 -6.77 -6.74
CA THR A 5 -7.62 -7.92 -6.39
C THR A 5 -9.08 -7.47 -6.42
N SER A 6 -9.94 -8.28 -7.04
CA SER A 6 -11.32 -7.92 -7.39
C SER A 6 -12.32 -8.19 -6.27
N ALA A 7 -11.90 -8.28 -5.01
CA ALA A 7 -12.80 -8.67 -3.92
C ALA A 7 -13.56 -7.46 -3.37
N GLY A 8 -14.88 -7.57 -3.28
CA GLY A 8 -15.76 -6.46 -2.89
C GLY A 8 -15.65 -6.03 -1.42
N LYS A 9 -15.30 -6.94 -0.50
CA LYS A 9 -14.99 -6.65 0.92
C LYS A 9 -14.03 -7.69 1.49
N TYR A 10 -12.96 -7.24 2.14
CA TYR A 10 -12.06 -8.10 2.91
C TYR A 10 -12.54 -8.21 4.35
N GLN A 11 -12.39 -9.38 4.98
CA GLN A 11 -12.67 -9.57 6.40
C GLN A 11 -11.61 -8.89 7.28
N GLN A 12 -10.43 -8.63 6.72
CA GLN A 12 -9.28 -8.03 7.37
C GLN A 12 -9.25 -6.50 7.18
N THR A 13 -8.66 -5.79 8.15
CA THR A 13 -8.44 -4.33 8.10
C THR A 13 -7.73 -3.94 6.81
N THR A 14 -8.41 -3.16 5.98
CA THR A 14 -7.94 -2.76 4.64
C THR A 14 -8.21 -1.26 4.46
N PRO A 15 -7.41 -0.37 5.08
CA PRO A 15 -7.67 1.06 5.06
C PRO A 15 -7.38 1.65 3.67
N GLU A 16 -8.08 2.73 3.34
CA GLU A 16 -7.88 3.45 2.08
C GLU A 16 -6.55 4.21 2.07
N LEU A 17 -5.91 4.25 0.91
CA LEU A 17 -4.72 5.06 0.61
C LEU A 17 -5.15 6.30 -0.16
N GLU A 18 -5.50 7.34 0.60
CA GLU A 18 -5.82 8.65 0.03
C GLU A 18 -4.59 9.39 -0.50
N ASN A 19 -4.81 10.39 -1.36
CA ASN A 19 -3.72 11.17 -1.96
C ASN A 19 -2.81 11.87 -0.94
N GLU A 20 -3.34 12.24 0.24
CA GLU A 20 -2.54 12.82 1.33
C GLU A 20 -1.49 11.87 1.95
N HIS A 21 -1.63 10.56 1.70
CA HIS A 21 -0.67 9.55 2.16
C HIS A 21 0.53 9.39 1.21
N LEU A 22 0.53 10.05 0.06
CA LEU A 22 1.50 9.87 -1.02
C LEU A 22 2.09 11.21 -1.47
N ASP A 23 3.37 11.19 -1.80
CA ASP A 23 4.04 12.30 -2.49
C ASP A 23 4.63 11.82 -3.81
N GLY A 24 4.66 12.70 -4.82
CA GLY A 24 5.21 12.41 -6.15
C GLY A 24 4.41 11.42 -7.03
N ILE A 25 3.27 10.90 -6.55
CA ILE A 25 2.29 10.10 -7.30
C ILE A 25 0.86 10.40 -6.84
N SER A 26 -0.12 10.13 -7.70
CA SER A 26 -1.54 10.10 -7.36
C SER A 26 -2.19 8.86 -7.97
N PHE A 27 -3.22 8.32 -7.31
CA PHE A 27 -4.02 7.24 -7.88
C PHE A 27 -5.27 7.84 -8.54
N ASN A 28 -5.62 7.33 -9.73
CA ASN A 28 -6.85 7.75 -10.42
C ASN A 28 -8.09 7.06 -9.84
N ASP A 29 -7.90 5.94 -9.14
CA ASP A 29 -8.94 5.12 -8.54
C ASP A 29 -8.71 4.99 -7.03
N THR A 30 -9.78 4.71 -6.29
CA THR A 30 -9.71 4.33 -4.88
C THR A 30 -8.77 3.15 -4.71
N THR A 31 -7.69 3.38 -3.97
CA THR A 31 -6.67 2.38 -3.70
C THR A 31 -6.68 2.09 -2.21
N SER A 32 -6.56 0.82 -1.83
CA SER A 32 -6.54 0.43 -0.41
C SER A 32 -5.26 -0.32 -0.07
N LEU A 33 -4.77 -0.11 1.15
CA LEU A 33 -3.66 -0.86 1.70
C LEU A 33 -4.16 -2.21 2.20
N MET A 34 -3.53 -3.30 1.74
CA MET A 34 -3.77 -4.65 2.24
C MET A 34 -2.62 -5.08 3.15
N PRO A 35 -2.65 -4.73 4.46
CA PRO A 35 -1.52 -5.00 5.35
C PRO A 35 -1.25 -6.50 5.53
N TRP A 36 -2.27 -7.35 5.34
CA TRP A 36 -2.21 -8.81 5.47
C TRP A 36 -1.61 -9.50 4.24
N ALA A 37 -1.48 -8.81 3.10
CA ALA A 37 -0.97 -9.36 1.85
C ALA A 37 0.54 -9.09 1.70
N LEU A 38 1.34 -9.65 2.61
CA LEU A 38 2.79 -9.47 2.62
C LEU A 38 3.47 -10.48 1.69
N TYR A 39 4.21 -9.98 0.70
CA TYR A 39 4.96 -10.81 -0.26
C TYR A 39 6.44 -10.51 -0.18
N THR A 40 7.26 -11.56 -0.18
CA THR A 40 8.70 -11.43 -0.44
C THR A 40 8.92 -11.47 -1.94
N ILE A 41 9.56 -10.43 -2.49
CA ILE A 41 9.87 -10.34 -3.91
C ILE A 41 11.38 -10.10 -4.12
N PRO A 42 12.00 -10.64 -5.20
CA PRO A 42 13.41 -10.39 -5.48
C PRO A 42 13.68 -8.91 -5.76
N PRO A 43 14.80 -8.31 -5.29
CA PRO A 43 15.09 -6.88 -5.50
C PRO A 43 15.06 -6.44 -6.97
N GLY A 44 15.55 -7.29 -7.87
CA GLY A 44 15.54 -7.05 -9.32
C GLY A 44 14.15 -6.86 -9.93
N THR A 45 13.07 -7.24 -9.23
CA THR A 45 11.69 -7.02 -9.68
C THR A 45 11.21 -5.58 -9.48
N ILE A 46 11.82 -4.84 -8.55
CA ILE A 46 11.47 -3.45 -8.20
C ILE A 46 12.42 -2.47 -8.89
N MET A 47 13.68 -2.85 -9.09
CA MET A 47 14.75 -2.01 -9.64
C MET A 47 14.64 -1.84 -11.16
N ASN A 48 13.58 -1.21 -11.64
CA ASN A 48 13.40 -0.87 -13.06
C ASN A 48 13.81 0.57 -13.40
N GLY A 49 14.38 1.31 -12.44
CA GLY A 49 14.81 2.72 -12.59
C GLY A 49 13.67 3.72 -12.79
N LYS A 50 12.41 3.28 -12.71
CA LYS A 50 11.21 4.09 -12.96
C LYS A 50 10.29 4.17 -11.74
N THR A 51 10.71 3.67 -10.58
CA THR A 51 9.97 3.85 -9.33
C THR A 51 9.86 5.34 -9.02
N LYS A 52 8.63 5.83 -8.87
CA LYS A 52 8.32 7.23 -8.56
C LYS A 52 7.41 7.28 -7.35
N GLY A 53 7.54 8.38 -6.61
CA GLY A 53 6.74 8.69 -5.43
C GLY A 53 7.20 8.00 -4.16
N GLU A 54 6.68 8.50 -3.06
CA GLU A 54 6.98 8.02 -1.72
C GLU A 54 5.76 8.13 -0.79
N LEU A 55 5.80 7.40 0.31
CA LEU A 55 4.83 7.59 1.39
C LEU A 55 5.18 8.86 2.16
N THR A 56 4.18 9.73 2.35
CA THR A 56 4.28 10.85 3.29
C THR A 56 4.44 10.33 4.72
N GLU A 57 4.77 11.21 5.67
CA GLU A 57 4.79 10.86 7.10
C GLU A 57 3.45 10.27 7.55
N GLY A 58 2.33 10.83 7.08
CA GLY A 58 0.98 10.32 7.29
C GLY A 58 0.80 8.91 6.73
N GLY A 59 1.21 8.69 5.48
CA GLY A 59 1.15 7.37 4.84
C GLY A 59 1.99 6.32 5.58
N ARG A 60 3.20 6.67 6.02
CA ARG A 60 4.06 5.78 6.82
C ARG A 60 3.40 5.44 8.16
N ARG A 61 2.75 6.41 8.82
CA ARG A 61 2.02 6.17 10.07
C ARG A 61 0.82 5.24 9.86
N LEU A 62 0.08 5.41 8.77
CA LEU A 62 -1.03 4.53 8.39
C LEU A 62 -0.55 3.09 8.19
N VAL A 63 0.52 2.89 7.41
CA VAL A 63 1.12 1.57 7.17
C VAL A 63 1.54 0.91 8.49
N LYS A 64 2.28 1.63 9.35
CA LYS A 64 2.72 1.10 10.64
C LYS A 64 1.55 0.67 11.53
N LYS A 65 0.53 1.52 11.68
CA LYS A 65 -0.68 1.20 12.47
C LYS A 65 -1.39 -0.04 11.91
N SER A 66 -1.50 -0.12 10.59
CA SER A 66 -2.17 -1.23 9.89
C SER A 66 -1.43 -2.55 10.10
N LEU A 67 -0.10 -2.55 10.02
CA LEU A 67 0.72 -3.73 10.29
C LEU A 67 0.65 -4.17 11.76
N ILE A 68 0.69 -3.22 12.70
CA ILE A 68 0.54 -3.51 14.13
C ILE A 68 -0.83 -4.14 14.41
N SER A 69 -1.90 -3.67 13.74
CA SER A 69 -3.26 -4.19 13.94
C SER A 69 -3.46 -5.65 13.51
N LEU A 70 -2.49 -6.24 12.79
CA LEU A 70 -2.52 -7.65 12.42
C LEU A 70 -2.01 -8.57 13.53
N ILE A 71 -1.32 -8.01 14.52
CA ILE A 71 -0.77 -8.77 15.64
C ILE A 71 -1.86 -8.80 16.73
N PRO A 72 -2.26 -10.00 17.21
CA PRO A 72 -3.25 -10.15 18.29
C PRO A 72 -2.87 -9.45 19.59
#